data_AF-A0A7C4PN64-F1
#
_entry.id   AF-A0A7C4PN64-F1
#
_cell.length_a   1.000
_cell.length_b   1.000
_cell.length_c   1.000
_cell.angle_alpha   90.00
_cell.angle_beta   90.00
_cell.angle_gamma   90.00
#
_symmetry.space_group_name_H-M   'P 1'
#
loop_
_entity.id
_entity.type
_entity.pdbx_description
1 polymer ?
#
loop_
_entity_poly.entity_id
_entity_poly.type
_entity_poly.pdbx_seq_one_letter_code
_entity_poly.pdbx_strand_id
1 'polypeptide(L)'
;GYAWGVYNANGAAGNLDASDARLELVIPSDVHYIQAYRPDGASLQAGGVYGGKTWGQVGVWESAATELRGWGACDGVRAERYRANFADGPAVIADVNGDGTREVVAVGNMVDCKAGYPPSRYMALFLFNPDRTRFKASGFDWTSIPVDTGAPIAEDYNVIESAEPNPAVADLDGDGRQEMLFASYDGRVHAFWLDKSEHGSWPYAVFRASEGLKRFASEPVVADLDCDGKAEVLFTSWVQKGSNQTGKIHLLNYLGQVIAEVPLPAGFNASWNGAMAAPTLANVDSDPQLEAVINSAHSGVLVYDLPGSGACNLQWPTGRGNLERTGSR
;
A
#
# COMPACT_ATOMS: atom_id res chain seq x y z
N GLY A 1 -23.41 0.19 -9.60
CA GLY A 1 -23.25 -1.14 -8.97
C GLY A 1 -22.30 -1.01 -7.80
N TYR A 2 -22.07 -2.10 -7.07
CA TYR A 2 -21.14 -2.14 -5.93
C TYR A 2 -19.69 -2.41 -6.34
N ALA A 3 -19.43 -2.56 -7.63
CA ALA A 3 -18.09 -2.68 -8.21
C ALA A 3 -18.13 -2.09 -9.61
N TRP A 4 -16.99 -1.56 -10.06
CA TRP A 4 -16.76 -1.12 -11.43
C TRP A 4 -15.26 -1.11 -11.69
N GLY A 5 -14.79 -1.84 -12.71
CA GLY A 5 -13.36 -1.92 -13.02
C GLY A 5 -12.53 -2.61 -11.94
N VAL A 6 -11.41 -3.20 -12.36
CA VAL A 6 -10.33 -3.65 -11.48
C VAL A 6 -9.05 -3.33 -12.23
N TYR A 7 -8.15 -2.62 -11.59
CA TYR A 7 -6.86 -2.20 -12.15
C TYR A 7 -5.74 -2.55 -11.13
N ASN A 8 -4.47 -2.31 -11.47
CA ASN A 8 -3.32 -2.45 -10.56
C ASN A 8 -3.24 -3.73 -9.68
N ALA A 9 -3.70 -4.88 -10.21
CA ALA A 9 -3.74 -6.15 -9.46
C ALA A 9 -4.42 -6.03 -8.07
N ASN A 10 -5.54 -5.30 -8.00
CA ASN A 10 -6.19 -4.94 -6.73
C ASN A 10 -6.59 -6.11 -5.81
N GLY A 11 -6.79 -7.30 -6.37
CA GLY A 11 -7.21 -8.48 -5.63
C GLY A 11 -6.18 -8.94 -4.60
N ALA A 12 -6.67 -9.36 -3.44
CA ALA A 12 -5.94 -10.17 -2.47
C ALA A 12 -6.62 -11.52 -2.28
N ALA A 13 -5.84 -12.56 -1.99
CA ALA A 13 -6.32 -13.89 -1.66
C ALA A 13 -5.70 -14.33 -0.33
N GLY A 14 -6.54 -14.67 0.65
CA GLY A 14 -6.09 -14.97 2.01
C GLY A 14 -7.20 -15.63 2.82
N ASN A 15 -6.82 -16.33 3.89
CA ASN A 15 -7.78 -16.97 4.78
C ASN A 15 -8.34 -15.94 5.78
N LEU A 16 -9.63 -15.62 5.63
CA LEU A 16 -10.42 -14.77 6.51
C LEU A 16 -11.40 -15.59 7.38
N ASP A 17 -11.56 -16.89 7.10
CA ASP A 17 -12.35 -17.84 7.90
C ASP A 17 -11.46 -18.93 8.49
N ALA A 18 -11.02 -18.70 9.74
CA ALA A 18 -10.13 -19.60 10.46
C ALA A 18 -10.69 -21.02 10.70
N SER A 19 -11.97 -21.29 10.35
CA SER A 19 -12.56 -22.62 10.46
C SER A 19 -12.11 -23.58 9.35
N ASP A 20 -11.57 -23.07 8.23
CA ASP A 20 -11.00 -23.89 7.17
C ASP A 20 -9.71 -23.28 6.58
N ALA A 21 -9.12 -23.92 5.56
CA ALA A 21 -7.84 -23.52 4.96
C ALA A 21 -8.00 -22.90 3.55
N ARG A 22 -9.22 -22.68 3.09
CA ARG A 22 -9.51 -22.11 1.77
C ARG A 22 -9.32 -20.60 1.84
N LEU A 23 -9.11 -19.99 0.68
CA LEU A 23 -8.83 -18.57 0.57
C LEU A 23 -10.07 -17.81 0.11
N GLU A 24 -10.40 -16.76 0.84
CA GLU A 24 -11.32 -15.72 0.39
C GLU A 24 -10.59 -14.77 -0.55
N LEU A 25 -11.37 -14.11 -1.41
CA LEU A 25 -10.88 -13.04 -2.27
C LEU A 25 -11.40 -11.70 -1.75
N VAL A 26 -10.52 -10.70 -1.68
CA VAL A 26 -10.88 -9.31 -1.43
C VAL A 26 -10.45 -8.46 -2.62
N ILE A 27 -11.40 -7.75 -3.24
CA ILE A 27 -11.22 -7.08 -4.53
C ILE A 27 -11.74 -5.64 -4.45
N PRO A 28 -10.85 -4.67 -4.18
CA PRO A 28 -11.11 -3.25 -4.41
C PRO A 28 -11.33 -2.95 -5.89
N SER A 29 -12.10 -1.89 -6.16
CA SER A 29 -12.52 -1.50 -7.51
C SER A 29 -12.60 0.02 -7.64
N ASP A 30 -12.87 0.55 -8.84
CA ASP A 30 -12.88 1.99 -9.17
C ASP A 30 -14.04 2.78 -8.51
N VAL A 31 -14.64 2.23 -7.46
CA VAL A 31 -15.71 2.82 -6.67
C VAL A 31 -15.37 2.76 -5.18
N HIS A 32 -16.14 3.46 -4.36
CA HIS A 32 -16.00 3.47 -2.90
C HIS A 32 -16.48 2.17 -2.22
N TYR A 33 -16.36 1.02 -2.87
CA TYR A 33 -16.75 -0.29 -2.36
C TYR A 33 -15.65 -1.30 -2.63
N ILE A 34 -15.51 -2.26 -1.73
CA ILE A 34 -14.56 -3.37 -1.85
C ILE A 34 -15.38 -4.65 -1.84
N GLN A 35 -15.23 -5.48 -2.85
CA GLN A 35 -15.91 -6.78 -2.90
C GLN A 35 -15.13 -7.82 -2.12
N ALA A 36 -15.83 -8.78 -1.52
CA ALA A 36 -15.17 -9.97 -1.01
C ALA A 36 -16.03 -11.22 -1.23
N TYR A 37 -15.36 -12.33 -1.51
CA TYR A 37 -15.97 -13.57 -1.95
C TYR A 37 -15.38 -14.77 -1.21
N ARG A 38 -16.25 -15.73 -0.92
CA ARG A 38 -15.88 -17.07 -0.48
C ARG A 38 -15.21 -17.86 -1.62
N PRO A 39 -14.55 -18.99 -1.30
CA PRO A 39 -13.94 -19.87 -2.30
C PRO A 39 -14.91 -20.38 -3.38
N ASP A 40 -16.21 -20.44 -3.09
CA ASP A 40 -17.26 -20.86 -4.03
C ASP A 40 -17.81 -19.71 -4.90
N GLY A 41 -17.29 -18.49 -4.73
CA GLY A 41 -17.71 -17.28 -5.44
C GLY A 41 -18.90 -16.55 -4.80
N ALA A 42 -19.47 -17.04 -3.70
CA ALA A 42 -20.53 -16.33 -2.99
C ALA A 42 -19.97 -15.11 -2.23
N SER A 43 -20.69 -13.99 -2.23
CA SER A 43 -20.25 -12.80 -1.49
C SER A 43 -20.13 -13.06 0.02
N LEU A 44 -19.06 -12.56 0.63
CA LEU A 44 -18.91 -12.55 2.08
C LEU A 44 -19.95 -11.63 2.72
N GLN A 45 -20.47 -12.05 3.87
CA GLN A 45 -21.40 -11.24 4.65
C GLN A 45 -20.62 -10.19 5.43
N ALA A 46 -21.17 -8.98 5.52
CA ALA A 46 -20.68 -7.99 6.48
C ALA A 46 -21.29 -8.28 7.86
N GLY A 47 -20.64 -7.80 8.91
CA GLY A 47 -21.08 -7.95 10.29
C GLY A 47 -22.50 -7.41 10.50
N GLY A 48 -23.20 -7.95 11.51
CA GLY A 48 -24.63 -7.67 11.75
C GLY A 48 -24.97 -6.18 11.91
N VAL A 49 -23.99 -5.35 12.28
CA VAL A 49 -24.13 -3.88 12.38
C VAL A 49 -24.54 -3.22 11.04
N TYR A 50 -24.32 -3.89 9.92
CA TYR A 50 -24.67 -3.40 8.58
C TYR A 50 -26.03 -3.90 8.06
N GLY A 51 -26.82 -4.60 8.88
CA GLY A 51 -28.21 -4.94 8.56
C GLY A 51 -28.37 -5.98 7.43
N GLY A 52 -27.52 -7.01 7.41
CA GLY A 52 -27.60 -8.12 6.45
C GLY A 52 -26.98 -7.82 5.07
N LYS A 53 -26.20 -6.75 4.96
CA LYS A 53 -25.41 -6.43 3.77
C LYS A 53 -24.24 -7.41 3.59
N THR A 54 -23.86 -7.63 2.35
CA THR A 54 -22.56 -8.25 2.02
C THR A 54 -21.43 -7.23 2.15
N TRP A 55 -20.19 -7.72 2.18
CA TRP A 55 -18.96 -6.93 2.22
C TRP A 55 -18.99 -5.77 1.21
N GLY A 56 -19.30 -6.10 -0.04
CA GLY A 56 -19.38 -5.16 -1.16
C GLY A 56 -20.54 -4.17 -1.10
N GLN A 57 -21.54 -4.37 -0.26
CA GLN A 57 -22.69 -3.47 -0.14
C GLN A 57 -22.46 -2.35 0.89
N VAL A 58 -21.31 -2.33 1.55
CA VAL A 58 -20.93 -1.31 2.53
C VAL A 58 -19.92 -0.35 1.91
N GLY A 59 -20.37 0.88 1.62
CA GLY A 59 -19.50 1.93 1.09
C GLY A 59 -18.42 2.33 2.08
N VAL A 60 -17.23 2.64 1.58
CA VAL A 60 -16.08 3.10 2.36
C VAL A 60 -16.05 4.62 2.35
N TRP A 61 -16.20 5.18 3.54
CA TRP A 61 -16.22 6.62 3.81
C TRP A 61 -15.07 6.98 4.75
N GLU A 62 -14.67 8.25 4.77
CA GLU A 62 -13.75 8.76 5.80
C GLU A 62 -14.32 8.51 7.21
N SER A 63 -15.65 8.68 7.35
CA SER A 63 -16.37 8.52 8.61
C SER A 63 -17.04 7.15 8.72
N ALA A 64 -16.63 6.35 9.70
CA ALA A 64 -17.28 5.08 10.03
C ALA A 64 -18.78 5.24 10.35
N ALA A 65 -19.19 6.37 10.93
CA ALA A 65 -20.60 6.65 11.22
C ALA A 65 -21.43 6.79 9.93
N THR A 66 -20.85 7.37 8.88
CA THR A 66 -21.48 7.47 7.56
C THR A 66 -21.60 6.09 6.90
N GLU A 67 -20.58 5.23 7.05
CA GLU A 67 -20.63 3.83 6.59
C GLU A 67 -21.77 3.05 7.26
N LEU A 68 -21.87 3.14 8.60
CA LEU A 68 -22.89 2.47 9.40
C LEU A 68 -24.30 2.94 9.02
N ARG A 69 -24.46 4.25 8.82
CA ARG A 69 -25.72 4.82 8.33
C ARG A 69 -26.05 4.35 6.90
N GLY A 70 -25.03 4.00 6.12
CA GLY A 70 -25.15 3.45 4.78
C GLY A 70 -25.30 4.48 3.67
N TRP A 71 -25.24 5.77 3.98
CA TRP A 71 -25.34 6.87 3.01
C TRP A 71 -24.67 8.15 3.48
N GLY A 72 -24.18 8.93 2.52
CA GLY A 72 -23.70 10.31 2.66
C GLY A 72 -24.28 11.20 1.56
N ALA A 73 -24.22 12.52 1.74
CA ALA A 73 -24.75 13.52 0.83
C ALA A 73 -23.61 14.39 0.29
N CYS A 74 -23.48 14.49 -1.04
CA CYS A 74 -22.41 15.27 -1.66
C CYS A 74 -22.54 16.77 -1.41
N ASP A 75 -23.73 17.28 -1.08
CA ASP A 75 -23.94 18.67 -0.64
C ASP A 75 -23.82 18.86 0.88
N GLY A 76 -23.61 17.78 1.64
CA GLY A 76 -23.52 17.76 3.10
C GLY A 76 -22.15 18.13 3.69
N VAL A 77 -21.87 17.65 4.90
CA VAL A 77 -20.62 17.92 5.63
C VAL A 77 -19.49 16.98 5.19
N ARG A 78 -18.23 17.26 5.55
CA ARG A 78 -17.05 16.45 5.17
C ARG A 78 -17.27 14.95 5.39
N ALA A 79 -17.75 14.57 6.58
CA ALA A 79 -18.03 13.19 6.95
C ALA A 79 -19.00 12.46 5.99
N GLU A 80 -19.83 13.20 5.25
CA GLU A 80 -20.81 12.67 4.29
C GLU A 80 -20.39 12.83 2.84
N ARG A 81 -19.28 13.54 2.58
CA ARG A 81 -18.79 13.86 1.23
C ARG A 81 -17.53 13.10 0.87
N TYR A 82 -16.67 12.82 1.85
CA TYR A 82 -15.36 12.22 1.64
C TYR A 82 -15.49 10.70 1.63
N ARG A 83 -15.24 10.12 0.45
CA ARG A 83 -15.31 8.68 0.19
C ARG A 83 -14.08 8.23 -0.58
N ALA A 84 -13.69 6.99 -0.37
CA ALA A 84 -12.52 6.42 -1.03
C ALA A 84 -12.84 6.01 -2.47
N ASN A 85 -11.85 6.02 -3.34
CA ASN A 85 -11.83 5.30 -4.60
C ASN A 85 -10.66 4.30 -4.55
N PHE A 86 -10.89 3.06 -4.95
CA PHE A 86 -9.87 2.01 -4.90
C PHE A 86 -9.42 1.53 -6.28
N ALA A 87 -9.53 2.36 -7.33
CA ALA A 87 -9.03 2.02 -8.67
C ALA A 87 -7.56 1.58 -8.64
N ASP A 88 -6.74 2.30 -7.90
CA ASP A 88 -5.28 2.12 -7.82
C ASP A 88 -4.85 1.40 -6.53
N GLY A 89 -5.81 1.12 -5.64
CA GLY A 89 -5.56 0.75 -4.25
C GLY A 89 -5.82 -0.73 -3.97
N PRO A 90 -4.81 -1.61 -4.08
CA PRO A 90 -5.01 -3.03 -3.87
C PRO A 90 -5.23 -3.35 -2.38
N ALA A 91 -5.87 -4.50 -2.10
CA ALA A 91 -6.03 -4.99 -0.74
C ALA A 91 -4.82 -5.79 -0.28
N VAL A 92 -4.66 -5.97 1.03
CA VAL A 92 -3.77 -6.95 1.66
C VAL A 92 -4.54 -7.68 2.76
N ILE A 93 -4.29 -8.98 2.92
CA ILE A 93 -4.86 -9.79 4.00
C ILE A 93 -3.73 -10.27 4.91
N ALA A 94 -3.72 -9.82 6.17
CA ALA A 94 -2.64 -10.12 7.10
C ALA A 94 -3.14 -10.11 8.54
N ASP A 95 -2.56 -10.94 9.40
CA ASP A 95 -2.73 -10.84 10.85
C ASP A 95 -1.88 -9.67 11.35
N VAL A 96 -2.53 -8.52 11.58
CA VAL A 96 -1.80 -7.27 11.88
C VAL A 96 -1.44 -7.13 13.35
N ASN A 97 -2.12 -7.86 14.23
CA ASN A 97 -1.97 -7.72 15.68
C ASN A 97 -1.38 -8.98 16.37
N GLY A 98 -1.11 -10.04 15.60
CA GLY A 98 -0.51 -11.29 16.05
C GLY A 98 -1.49 -12.21 16.79
N ASP A 99 -2.81 -12.06 16.61
CA ASP A 99 -3.82 -12.84 17.33
C ASP A 99 -4.27 -14.12 16.61
N GLY A 100 -3.77 -14.35 15.39
CA GLY A 100 -4.10 -15.48 14.53
C GLY A 100 -5.31 -15.24 13.62
N THR A 101 -6.04 -14.14 13.80
CA THR A 101 -7.08 -13.66 12.87
C THR A 101 -6.43 -12.74 11.85
N ARG A 102 -6.83 -12.84 10.57
CA ARG A 102 -6.33 -11.95 9.55
C ARG A 102 -7.30 -10.80 9.30
N GLU A 103 -6.76 -9.60 9.23
CA GLU A 103 -7.46 -8.37 8.85
C GLU A 103 -7.27 -8.09 7.36
N VAL A 104 -8.08 -7.15 6.85
CA VAL A 104 -7.91 -6.58 5.53
C VAL A 104 -7.39 -5.15 5.63
N VAL A 105 -6.26 -4.89 4.99
CA VAL A 105 -5.70 -3.58 4.73
C VAL A 105 -6.06 -3.14 3.31
N ALA A 106 -6.46 -1.88 3.13
CA ALA A 106 -6.62 -1.29 1.80
C ALA A 106 -6.25 0.19 1.83
N VAL A 107 -5.63 0.69 0.76
CA VAL A 107 -5.39 2.12 0.59
C VAL A 107 -6.35 2.66 -0.45
N GLY A 108 -7.06 3.75 -0.14
CA GLY A 108 -8.02 4.36 -1.05
C GLY A 108 -7.70 5.83 -1.31
N ASN A 109 -7.88 6.25 -2.56
CA ASN A 109 -7.80 7.64 -2.95
C ASN A 109 -9.04 8.41 -2.46
N MET A 110 -8.88 9.34 -1.53
CA MET A 110 -10.00 10.09 -0.96
C MET A 110 -10.44 11.21 -1.90
N VAL A 111 -11.73 11.20 -2.23
CA VAL A 111 -12.36 12.21 -3.08
C VAL A 111 -13.50 12.91 -2.33
N ASP A 112 -13.64 14.21 -2.56
CA ASP A 112 -14.82 14.96 -2.15
C ASP A 112 -15.88 14.82 -3.24
N CYS A 113 -16.95 14.05 -2.99
CA CYS A 113 -17.93 13.76 -4.02
C CYS A 113 -18.72 15.00 -4.50
N LYS A 114 -18.62 16.15 -3.82
CA LYS A 114 -19.12 17.45 -4.31
C LYS A 114 -18.23 18.05 -5.38
N ALA A 115 -16.92 18.00 -5.13
CA ALA A 115 -15.90 18.58 -6.01
C ALA A 115 -15.66 17.69 -7.24
N GLY A 116 -15.89 16.38 -7.09
CA GLY A 116 -15.60 15.39 -8.12
C GLY A 116 -14.14 14.97 -8.10
N TYR A 117 -13.77 14.17 -9.12
CA TYR A 117 -12.40 13.76 -9.39
C TYR A 117 -12.10 14.07 -10.87
N PRO A 118 -10.93 14.68 -11.17
CA PRO A 118 -9.99 15.33 -10.23
C PRO A 118 -10.57 16.62 -9.60
N PRO A 119 -10.01 17.12 -8.47
CA PRO A 119 -8.79 16.67 -7.80
C PRO A 119 -9.04 15.69 -6.64
N SER A 120 -8.06 14.82 -6.41
CA SER A 120 -7.99 14.01 -5.19
C SER A 120 -7.67 14.85 -3.96
N ARG A 121 -7.96 14.30 -2.77
CA ARG A 121 -7.69 14.96 -1.48
C ARG A 121 -6.42 14.43 -0.82
N TYR A 122 -6.36 13.12 -0.59
CA TYR A 122 -5.23 12.40 -0.01
C TYR A 122 -5.45 10.88 -0.13
N MET A 123 -4.39 10.06 -0.02
CA MET A 123 -4.51 8.60 0.05
C MET A 123 -4.69 8.16 1.50
N ALA A 124 -5.74 7.39 1.78
CA ALA A 124 -6.09 6.95 3.12
C ALA A 124 -5.88 5.45 3.30
N LEU A 125 -5.27 5.08 4.43
CA LEU A 125 -5.13 3.70 4.85
C LEU A 125 -6.38 3.28 5.65
N PHE A 126 -6.90 2.10 5.32
CA PHE A 126 -8.06 1.50 5.96
C PHE A 126 -7.72 0.10 6.46
N LEU A 127 -8.18 -0.21 7.67
CA LEU A 127 -8.03 -1.52 8.31
C LEU A 127 -9.40 -2.07 8.72
N PHE A 128 -9.68 -3.29 8.31
CA PHE A 128 -10.96 -3.97 8.50
C PHE A 128 -10.78 -5.34 9.15
N ASN A 129 -11.70 -5.72 10.02
CA ASN A 129 -11.86 -7.11 10.46
C ASN A 129 -12.39 -7.98 9.29
N PRO A 130 -12.30 -9.33 9.38
CA PRO A 130 -12.90 -10.24 8.40
C PRO A 130 -14.35 -9.92 8.05
N ASP A 131 -15.13 -9.48 9.04
CA ASP A 131 -16.55 -9.16 8.91
C ASP A 131 -16.86 -7.76 8.33
N ARG A 132 -15.87 -7.08 7.71
CA ARG A 132 -15.97 -5.72 7.13
C ARG A 132 -15.97 -4.58 8.14
N THR A 133 -16.18 -4.83 9.43
CA THR A 133 -16.17 -3.75 10.42
C THR A 133 -14.77 -3.13 10.50
N ARG A 134 -14.70 -1.86 10.91
CA ARG A 134 -13.42 -1.20 11.15
C ARG A 134 -12.69 -1.92 12.28
N PHE A 135 -11.39 -2.17 12.11
CA PHE A 135 -10.60 -2.88 13.10
C PHE A 135 -10.65 -2.19 14.46
N LYS A 136 -10.91 -2.98 15.50
CA LYS A 136 -11.01 -2.51 16.87
C LYS A 136 -10.72 -3.66 17.83
N ALA A 137 -9.45 -4.01 17.93
CA ALA A 137 -8.94 -5.08 18.77
C ALA A 137 -7.59 -4.69 19.38
N SER A 138 -7.13 -5.46 20.37
CA SER A 138 -5.79 -5.31 20.97
C SER A 138 -5.43 -3.90 21.49
N GLY A 139 -6.46 -3.13 21.88
CA GLY A 139 -6.30 -1.75 22.39
C GLY A 139 -6.28 -0.66 21.31
N PHE A 140 -6.37 -1.03 20.03
CA PHE A 140 -6.37 -0.10 18.90
C PHE A 140 -7.78 0.12 18.35
N ASP A 141 -8.04 1.29 17.77
CA ASP A 141 -9.35 1.68 17.25
C ASP A 141 -9.20 2.40 15.90
N TRP A 142 -9.54 1.69 14.82
CA TRP A 142 -9.53 2.17 13.43
C TRP A 142 -10.92 2.58 12.93
N THR A 143 -11.89 2.80 13.82
CA THR A 143 -13.15 3.50 13.45
C THR A 143 -12.91 4.96 13.05
N SER A 144 -11.76 5.51 13.47
CA SER A 144 -11.15 6.72 12.94
C SER A 144 -9.80 6.36 12.33
N ILE A 145 -9.58 6.78 11.10
CA ILE A 145 -8.37 6.51 10.32
C ILE A 145 -7.42 7.72 10.33
N PRO A 146 -6.15 7.54 9.93
CA PRO A 146 -5.32 8.67 9.50
C PRO A 146 -6.01 9.45 8.36
N VAL A 147 -6.08 10.78 8.50
CA VAL A 147 -6.68 11.67 7.50
C VAL A 147 -5.70 12.76 7.10
N ASP A 148 -5.91 13.36 5.93
CA ASP A 148 -5.12 14.49 5.43
C ASP A 148 -3.61 14.18 5.34
N THR A 149 -3.28 12.94 4.96
CA THR A 149 -1.89 12.40 4.86
C THR A 149 -1.01 13.19 3.89
N GLY A 150 -1.59 13.73 2.82
CA GLY A 150 -0.92 14.62 1.89
C GLY A 150 -1.72 14.80 0.60
N ALA A 151 -1.71 16.03 0.06
CA ALA A 151 -2.33 16.32 -1.23
C ALA A 151 -1.43 15.86 -2.40
N PRO A 152 -2.00 15.50 -3.56
CA PRO A 152 -1.21 15.07 -4.71
C PRO A 152 -0.22 16.15 -5.19
N ILE A 153 1.03 15.77 -5.48
CA ILE A 153 1.99 16.66 -6.16
C ILE A 153 1.79 16.66 -7.69
N ALA A 154 1.16 15.62 -8.24
CA ALA A 154 0.72 15.53 -9.63
C ALA A 154 -0.33 14.42 -9.82
N GLU A 155 -1.31 14.67 -10.69
CA GLU A 155 -2.31 13.71 -11.17
C GLU A 155 -2.44 13.84 -12.70
N ASP A 156 -1.31 14.00 -13.39
CA ASP A 156 -1.25 14.15 -14.85
C ASP A 156 -0.21 13.20 -15.43
N TYR A 157 -0.69 12.17 -16.12
CA TYR A 157 0.13 11.16 -16.78
C TYR A 157 1.11 11.76 -17.78
N ASN A 158 0.82 12.92 -18.37
CA ASN A 158 1.74 13.58 -19.30
C ASN A 158 2.95 14.21 -18.59
N VAL A 159 2.84 14.45 -17.29
CA VAL A 159 3.91 15.04 -16.46
C VAL A 159 4.76 13.95 -15.80
N ILE A 160 4.14 12.92 -15.22
CA ILE A 160 4.82 11.83 -14.51
C ILE A 160 3.93 10.58 -14.57
N GLU A 161 4.53 9.39 -14.58
CA GLU A 161 3.77 8.14 -14.48
C GLU A 161 2.98 8.07 -13.16
N SER A 162 1.82 7.39 -13.20
CA SER A 162 0.89 7.30 -12.07
C SER A 162 1.53 6.66 -10.83
N ALA A 163 1.17 7.18 -9.65
CA ALA A 163 1.53 6.58 -8.38
C ALA A 163 0.44 5.61 -7.92
N GLU A 164 0.85 4.39 -7.58
CA GLU A 164 -0.03 3.29 -7.20
C GLU A 164 0.23 2.93 -5.72
N PRO A 165 -0.75 3.10 -4.80
CA PRO A 165 -0.54 2.89 -3.38
C PRO A 165 -0.64 1.42 -2.97
N ASN A 166 0.28 0.61 -3.48
CA ASN A 166 0.38 -0.80 -3.12
C ASN A 166 0.84 -0.93 -1.66
N PRO A 167 -0.02 -1.38 -0.73
CA PRO A 167 0.40 -1.48 0.65
C PRO A 167 1.24 -2.72 0.87
N ALA A 168 2.26 -2.60 1.70
CA ALA A 168 2.99 -3.71 2.31
C ALA A 168 2.64 -3.78 3.79
N VAL A 169 2.62 -4.99 4.35
CA VAL A 169 2.34 -5.23 5.76
C VAL A 169 3.48 -6.06 6.36
N ALA A 170 4.19 -5.50 7.33
CA ALA A 170 5.35 -6.12 7.94
C ALA A 170 5.63 -5.60 9.35
N ASP A 171 6.26 -6.43 10.18
CA ASP A 171 6.73 -6.10 11.51
C ASP A 171 8.08 -5.39 11.38
N LEU A 172 8.07 -4.06 11.44
CA LEU A 172 9.29 -3.26 11.25
C LEU A 172 10.15 -3.28 12.50
N ASP A 173 9.52 -3.26 13.68
CA ASP A 173 10.22 -3.13 14.95
C ASP A 173 10.33 -4.43 15.76
N GLY A 174 9.95 -5.57 15.21
CA GLY A 174 10.10 -6.87 15.87
C GLY A 174 9.24 -7.04 17.13
N ASP A 175 8.17 -6.26 17.31
CA ASP A 175 7.26 -6.38 18.45
C ASP A 175 6.14 -7.43 18.23
N GLY A 176 6.07 -8.00 17.03
CA GLY A 176 5.09 -9.00 16.60
C GLY A 176 3.81 -8.41 16.01
N ARG A 177 3.62 -7.09 16.04
CA ARG A 177 2.55 -6.38 15.34
C ARG A 177 3.09 -5.90 14.00
N GLN A 178 2.17 -5.72 13.06
CA GLN A 178 2.54 -5.33 11.71
C GLN A 178 2.28 -3.84 11.51
N GLU A 179 3.25 -3.16 10.93
CA GLU A 179 3.10 -1.85 10.34
C GLU A 179 2.57 -1.97 8.92
N MET A 180 1.91 -0.91 8.45
CA MET A 180 1.34 -0.81 7.12
C MET A 180 2.00 0.32 6.35
N LEU A 181 2.68 -0.01 5.26
CA LEU A 181 3.46 0.92 4.45
C LEU A 181 2.81 1.11 3.10
N PHE A 182 2.84 2.32 2.54
CA PHE A 182 2.43 2.56 1.15
C PHE A 182 3.10 3.78 0.54
N ALA A 183 3.39 3.73 -0.76
CA ALA A 183 3.81 4.89 -1.54
C ALA A 183 2.60 5.75 -1.91
N SER A 184 2.76 7.07 -1.88
CA SER A 184 1.67 8.02 -2.09
C SER A 184 2.01 9.06 -3.15
N TYR A 185 0.97 9.52 -3.85
CA TYR A 185 1.04 10.62 -4.82
C TYR A 185 1.36 12.00 -4.21
N ASP A 186 1.55 12.10 -2.89
CA ASP A 186 2.06 13.29 -2.21
C ASP A 186 3.60 13.33 -2.25
N GLY A 187 4.22 12.33 -2.89
CA GLY A 187 5.66 12.23 -3.03
C GLY A 187 6.35 11.65 -1.80
N ARG A 188 5.62 10.86 -1.00
CA ARG A 188 6.14 10.20 0.20
C ARG A 188 5.85 8.71 0.21
N VAL A 189 6.60 7.98 1.02
CA VAL A 189 6.26 6.63 1.47
C VAL A 189 5.87 6.75 2.93
N HIS A 190 4.66 6.30 3.26
CA HIS A 190 4.12 6.29 4.62
C HIS A 190 4.37 4.94 5.29
N ALA A 191 4.47 4.95 6.62
CA ALA A 191 4.47 3.74 7.45
C ALA A 191 3.68 4.01 8.72
N PHE A 192 2.55 3.33 8.88
CA PHE A 192 1.67 3.48 10.04
C PHE A 192 1.77 2.27 10.96
N TRP A 193 1.92 2.54 12.25
CA TRP A 193 1.74 1.57 13.32
C TRP A 193 0.23 1.39 13.60
N LEU A 194 -0.13 0.33 14.33
CA LEU A 194 -1.53 0.09 14.72
C LEU A 194 -2.15 1.23 15.55
N ASP A 195 -1.32 2.06 16.20
CA ASP A 195 -1.76 3.27 16.91
C ASP A 195 -2.14 4.44 15.98
N LYS A 196 -2.01 4.25 14.66
CA LYS A 196 -2.30 5.20 13.56
C LYS A 196 -1.31 6.35 13.45
N SER A 197 -0.18 6.28 14.15
CA SER A 197 0.91 7.24 14.02
C SER A 197 2.03 6.69 13.13
N GLU A 198 2.86 7.60 12.64
CA GLU A 198 4.10 7.29 11.93
C GLU A 198 5.26 7.55 12.90
N HIS A 199 6.18 6.60 13.04
CA HIS A 199 7.26 6.70 14.02
C HIS A 199 8.58 7.16 13.37
N GLY A 200 9.46 7.78 14.16
CA GLY A 200 10.80 8.15 13.71
C GLY A 200 10.80 9.18 12.58
N SER A 201 11.37 8.81 11.43
CA SER A 201 11.49 9.64 10.22
C SER A 201 10.39 9.36 9.19
N TRP A 202 9.40 8.55 9.54
CA TRP A 202 8.21 8.38 8.72
C TRP A 202 7.27 9.61 8.84
N PRO A 203 6.62 10.04 7.75
CA PRO A 203 6.73 9.51 6.39
C PRO A 203 8.03 9.92 5.70
N TYR A 204 8.59 9.05 4.85
CA TYR A 204 9.79 9.34 4.09
C TYR A 204 9.48 10.10 2.80
N ALA A 205 10.09 11.28 2.61
CA ALA A 205 9.89 12.10 1.41
C ALA A 205 10.85 11.69 0.27
N VAL A 206 10.28 11.11 -0.80
CA VAL A 206 11.01 10.88 -2.07
C VAL A 206 10.98 12.13 -2.95
N PHE A 207 9.92 12.92 -2.89
CA PHE A 207 9.87 14.22 -3.53
C PHE A 207 10.45 15.30 -2.61
N ARG A 208 11.43 16.03 -3.12
CA ARG A 208 12.00 17.21 -2.47
C ARG A 208 11.91 18.38 -3.42
N ALA A 209 11.16 19.42 -3.06
CA ALA A 209 10.99 20.59 -3.92
C ALA A 209 12.33 21.23 -4.35
N SER A 210 13.37 21.11 -3.52
CA SER A 210 14.73 21.55 -3.82
C SER A 210 15.39 20.83 -4.99
N GLU A 211 14.94 19.62 -5.36
CA GLU A 211 15.42 18.90 -6.55
C GLU A 211 14.84 19.46 -7.86
N GLY A 212 13.79 20.29 -7.78
CA GLY A 212 13.17 20.92 -8.96
C GLY A 212 12.43 19.94 -9.89
N LEU A 213 12.23 18.68 -9.48
CA LEU A 213 11.53 17.66 -10.24
C LEU A 213 10.59 16.84 -9.34
N LYS A 214 9.49 16.34 -9.90
CA LYS A 214 8.58 15.42 -9.21
C LYS A 214 9.16 14.01 -9.18
N ARG A 215 8.89 13.30 -8.08
CA ARG A 215 9.32 11.91 -7.86
C ARG A 215 8.22 11.15 -7.13
N PHE A 216 8.01 9.90 -7.53
CA PHE A 216 7.16 8.93 -6.86
C PHE A 216 7.94 7.65 -6.56
N ALA A 217 7.36 6.77 -5.75
CA ALA A 217 7.99 5.56 -5.25
C ALA A 217 7.18 4.31 -5.62
N SER A 218 7.89 3.20 -5.82
CA SER A 218 7.30 1.88 -6.03
C SER A 218 6.72 1.34 -4.72
N GLU A 219 6.00 0.22 -4.82
CA GLU A 219 5.70 -0.61 -3.65
C GLU A 219 6.99 -0.93 -2.86
N PRO A 220 6.97 -0.81 -1.53
CA PRO A 220 8.08 -1.22 -0.68
C PRO A 220 8.16 -2.74 -0.52
N VAL A 221 9.38 -3.25 -0.49
CA VAL A 221 9.71 -4.58 0.00
C VAL A 221 10.36 -4.47 1.37
N VAL A 222 10.10 -5.46 2.23
CA VAL A 222 10.48 -5.40 3.65
C VAL A 222 11.17 -6.71 4.04
N ALA A 223 12.33 -6.59 4.69
CA ALA A 223 13.06 -7.72 5.24
C ALA A 223 14.01 -7.26 6.35
N ASP A 224 14.26 -8.12 7.33
CA ASP A 224 15.41 -7.98 8.23
C ASP A 224 16.65 -8.41 7.44
N LEU A 225 17.35 -7.41 6.90
CA LEU A 225 18.51 -7.61 6.03
C LEU A 225 19.77 -7.77 6.85
N ASP A 226 19.96 -7.03 7.94
CA ASP A 226 21.19 -7.10 8.74
C ASP A 226 21.12 -8.07 9.94
N CYS A 227 19.98 -8.75 10.10
CA CYS A 227 19.72 -9.78 11.11
C CYS A 227 19.71 -9.25 12.55
N ASP A 228 19.32 -7.98 12.76
CA ASP A 228 19.23 -7.35 14.07
C ASP A 228 17.86 -7.52 14.75
N GLY A 229 16.89 -8.11 14.05
CA GLY A 229 15.51 -8.30 14.52
C GLY A 229 14.58 -7.12 14.24
N LYS A 230 15.06 -6.08 13.54
CA LYS A 230 14.28 -4.99 12.95
C LYS A 230 14.31 -5.15 11.44
N ALA A 231 13.30 -4.62 10.75
CA ALA A 231 13.24 -4.73 9.31
C ALA A 231 13.73 -3.46 8.60
N GLU A 232 14.45 -3.67 7.50
CA GLU A 232 14.73 -2.67 6.50
C GLU A 232 13.62 -2.59 5.47
N VAL A 233 13.43 -1.40 4.92
CA VAL A 233 12.48 -1.10 3.87
C VAL A 233 13.23 -0.67 2.62
N LEU A 234 13.04 -1.40 1.53
CA LEU A 234 13.62 -1.10 0.23
C LEU A 234 12.54 -0.79 -0.78
N PHE A 235 12.71 0.28 -1.56
CA PHE A 235 11.85 0.60 -2.69
C PHE A 235 12.65 1.33 -3.76
N THR A 236 12.04 1.50 -4.92
CA THR A 236 12.60 2.29 -6.02
C THR A 236 11.76 3.53 -6.28
N SER A 237 12.32 4.48 -7.03
CA SER A 237 11.60 5.67 -7.46
C SER A 237 11.68 5.90 -8.97
N TRP A 238 10.82 6.78 -9.47
CA TRP A 238 10.88 7.32 -10.83
C TRP A 238 10.59 8.82 -10.82
N VAL A 239 11.02 9.49 -11.89
CA VAL A 239 10.99 10.96 -11.98
C VAL A 239 10.06 11.47 -13.06
N GLN A 240 9.75 12.76 -12.97
CA GLN A 240 9.02 13.52 -13.98
C GLN A 240 9.56 13.30 -15.41
N LYS A 241 8.64 13.13 -16.36
CA LYS A 241 8.92 13.06 -17.80
C LYS A 241 9.63 14.33 -18.28
N GLY A 242 10.61 14.19 -19.18
CA GLY A 242 11.36 15.33 -19.71
C GLY A 242 12.44 15.90 -18.78
N SER A 243 12.61 15.36 -17.58
CA SER A 243 13.64 15.84 -16.63
C SER A 243 15.07 15.48 -17.05
N ASN A 244 15.24 14.48 -17.93
CA ASN A 244 16.52 13.83 -18.23
C ASN A 244 17.24 13.32 -16.96
N GLN A 245 16.47 12.97 -15.93
CA GLN A 245 16.95 12.40 -14.67
C GLN A 245 16.45 10.95 -14.52
N THR A 246 16.89 10.28 -13.45
CA THR A 246 16.56 8.88 -13.15
C THR A 246 16.08 8.67 -11.71
N GLY A 247 15.46 7.53 -11.51
CA GLY A 247 15.08 6.96 -10.22
C GLY A 247 16.26 6.64 -9.31
N LYS A 248 15.95 6.24 -8.09
CA LYS A 248 16.91 5.68 -7.14
C LYS A 248 16.37 4.39 -6.52
N ILE A 249 17.26 3.57 -6.00
CA ILE A 249 16.98 2.64 -4.91
C ILE A 249 17.04 3.45 -3.62
N HIS A 250 16.05 3.26 -2.75
CA HIS A 250 16.02 3.79 -1.40
C HIS A 250 16.03 2.60 -0.44
N LEU A 251 16.94 2.60 0.52
CA LEU A 251 17.02 1.63 1.60
C LEU A 251 16.96 2.39 2.93
N LEU A 252 15.93 2.10 3.72
CA LEU A 252 15.66 2.73 5.00
C LEU A 252 15.66 1.67 6.11
N ASN A 253 15.99 2.06 7.34
CA ASN A 253 15.75 1.21 8.51
C ASN A 253 14.28 1.26 8.96
N TYR A 254 13.95 0.50 10.00
CA TYR A 254 12.60 0.42 10.55
C TYR A 254 11.97 1.77 10.96
N LEU A 255 12.79 2.77 11.32
CA LEU A 255 12.35 4.14 11.67
C LEU A 255 12.38 5.10 10.47
N GLY A 256 12.54 4.61 9.25
CA GLY A 256 12.54 5.43 8.03
C GLY A 256 13.81 6.26 7.85
N GLN A 257 14.88 5.96 8.59
CA GLN A 257 16.17 6.63 8.43
C GLN A 257 16.92 6.02 7.25
N VAL A 258 17.52 6.87 6.43
CA VAL A 258 18.24 6.44 5.23
C VAL A 258 19.49 5.64 5.60
N ILE A 259 19.53 4.39 5.15
CA ILE A 259 20.75 3.55 5.13
C ILE A 259 21.51 3.83 3.83
N ALA A 260 20.81 3.78 2.69
CA ALA A 260 21.40 4.05 1.38
C ALA A 260 20.41 4.68 0.39
N GLU A 261 20.94 5.50 -0.50
CA GLU A 261 20.27 5.93 -1.73
C GLU A 261 21.21 5.73 -2.91
N VAL A 262 20.81 4.90 -3.88
CA VAL A 262 21.65 4.55 -5.03
C VAL A 262 20.94 4.98 -6.31
N PRO A 263 21.53 5.85 -7.15
CA PRO A 263 20.91 6.22 -8.42
C PRO A 263 20.82 5.02 -9.37
N LEU A 264 19.66 4.87 -10.01
CA LEU A 264 19.50 3.93 -11.11
C LEU A 264 20.24 4.45 -12.37
N PRO A 265 20.55 3.60 -13.36
CA PRO A 265 21.17 4.06 -14.59
C PRO A 265 20.31 5.08 -15.35
N ALA A 266 20.93 5.84 -16.24
CA ALA A 266 20.18 6.65 -17.20
C ALA A 266 19.37 5.75 -18.15
N GLY A 267 18.20 6.22 -18.57
CA GLY A 267 17.36 5.52 -19.54
C GLY A 267 17.98 5.51 -20.95
N PHE A 268 17.81 4.42 -21.69
CA PHE A 268 18.25 4.30 -23.07
C PHE A 268 17.36 5.13 -24.00
N ASN A 269 17.89 6.23 -24.55
CA ASN A 269 17.17 7.15 -25.44
C ASN A 269 15.83 7.65 -24.87
N ALA A 270 15.76 7.85 -23.55
CA ALA A 270 14.56 8.28 -22.84
C ALA A 270 14.79 9.62 -22.12
N SER A 271 13.74 10.41 -21.98
CA SER A 271 13.77 11.73 -21.33
C SER A 271 13.53 11.69 -19.82
N TRP A 272 13.38 10.49 -19.26
CA TRP A 272 13.25 10.18 -17.84
C TRP A 272 13.57 8.69 -17.66
N ASN A 273 13.77 8.25 -16.41
CA ASN A 273 13.86 6.84 -16.07
C ASN A 273 13.49 6.61 -14.60
N GLY A 274 13.39 5.35 -14.21
CA GLY A 274 13.16 4.90 -12.84
C GLY A 274 12.66 3.47 -12.83
N ALA A 275 12.18 3.01 -11.68
CA ALA A 275 11.51 1.73 -11.55
C ALA A 275 10.19 1.93 -10.78
N MET A 276 9.10 1.47 -11.39
CA MET A 276 7.74 1.61 -10.85
C MET A 276 7.27 0.33 -10.17
N ALA A 277 7.67 -0.83 -10.72
CA ALA A 277 7.36 -2.12 -10.14
C ALA A 277 8.12 -2.31 -8.81
N ALA A 278 7.50 -3.04 -7.88
CA ALA A 278 8.16 -3.49 -6.68
C ALA A 278 9.47 -4.22 -7.01
N PRO A 279 10.58 -3.94 -6.32
CA PRO A 279 11.77 -4.77 -6.37
C PRO A 279 11.47 -6.21 -5.92
N THR A 280 12.40 -7.13 -6.17
CA THR A 280 12.38 -8.49 -5.60
C THR A 280 13.70 -8.76 -4.90
N LEU A 281 13.64 -9.12 -3.62
CA LEU A 281 14.78 -9.60 -2.85
C LEU A 281 14.97 -11.09 -3.14
N ALA A 282 16.11 -11.45 -3.70
CA ALA A 282 16.44 -12.83 -4.00
C ALA A 282 17.95 -13.01 -4.04
N ASN A 283 18.41 -14.20 -3.67
CA ASN A 283 19.78 -14.63 -3.95
C ASN A 283 19.82 -15.20 -5.37
N VAL A 284 20.46 -14.51 -6.30
CA VAL A 284 20.50 -14.82 -7.73
C VAL A 284 21.87 -15.27 -8.21
N ASP A 285 22.93 -15.10 -7.41
CA ASP A 285 24.30 -15.46 -7.78
C ASP A 285 24.96 -16.51 -6.87
N SER A 286 24.22 -17.01 -5.87
CA SER A 286 24.63 -18.05 -4.92
C SER A 286 25.69 -17.63 -3.90
N ASP A 287 25.81 -16.34 -3.59
CA ASP A 287 26.56 -15.86 -2.41
C ASP A 287 25.65 -15.77 -1.16
N PRO A 288 26.15 -15.43 0.04
CA PRO A 288 25.30 -15.33 1.24
C PRO A 288 24.38 -14.11 1.31
N GLN A 289 24.59 -13.13 0.44
CA GLN A 289 23.89 -11.85 0.39
C GLN A 289 22.63 -11.98 -0.48
N LEU A 290 21.75 -11.00 -0.35
CA LEU A 290 20.59 -10.86 -1.21
C LEU A 290 20.85 -9.79 -2.27
N GLU A 291 20.21 -9.97 -3.42
CA GLU A 291 20.17 -8.98 -4.47
C GLU A 291 18.78 -8.35 -4.55
N ALA A 292 18.76 -7.05 -4.88
CA ALA A 292 17.56 -6.38 -5.35
C ALA A 292 17.45 -6.52 -6.88
N VAL A 293 16.47 -7.29 -7.33
CA VAL A 293 16.11 -7.43 -8.75
C VAL A 293 15.03 -6.38 -9.09
N ILE A 294 15.33 -5.52 -10.06
CA ILE A 294 14.54 -4.32 -10.36
C ILE A 294 14.21 -4.28 -11.85
N ASN A 295 12.95 -4.00 -12.17
CA ASN A 295 12.52 -3.68 -13.54
C ASN A 295 12.44 -2.16 -13.71
N SER A 296 13.36 -1.60 -14.52
CA SER A 296 13.37 -0.18 -14.83
C SER A 296 12.57 0.13 -16.11
N ALA A 297 11.99 1.33 -16.17
CA ALA A 297 11.19 1.77 -17.30
C ALA A 297 12.00 1.83 -18.62
N HIS A 298 13.27 2.25 -18.54
CA HIS A 298 14.09 2.54 -19.72
C HIS A 298 15.53 2.00 -19.65
N SER A 299 15.90 1.18 -18.66
CA SER A 299 17.24 0.55 -18.57
C SER A 299 17.22 -0.98 -18.49
N GLY A 300 16.05 -1.61 -18.62
CA GLY A 300 15.89 -3.07 -18.54
C GLY A 300 15.84 -3.59 -17.11
N VAL A 301 16.24 -4.85 -16.93
CA VAL A 301 16.35 -5.51 -15.62
C VAL A 301 17.70 -5.18 -15.02
N LEU A 302 17.69 -4.74 -13.77
CA LEU A 302 18.86 -4.39 -12.99
C LEU A 302 18.95 -5.32 -11.79
N VAL A 303 20.16 -5.71 -11.43
CA VAL A 303 20.45 -6.55 -10.26
C VAL A 303 21.53 -5.83 -9.47
N TYR A 304 21.27 -5.62 -8.19
CA TYR A 304 22.19 -4.97 -7.25
C TYR A 304 22.38 -5.85 -6.04
N ASP A 305 23.63 -6.16 -5.71
CA ASP A 305 23.98 -6.74 -4.41
C ASP A 305 23.51 -5.80 -3.30
N LEU A 306 23.09 -6.38 -2.17
CA LEU A 306 22.82 -5.67 -0.94
C LEU A 306 23.91 -6.04 0.08
N PRO A 307 25.02 -5.29 0.14
CA PRO A 307 26.16 -5.68 0.94
C PRO A 307 25.84 -5.78 2.43
N GLY A 308 26.25 -6.88 3.06
CA GLY A 308 25.97 -7.13 4.47
C GLY A 308 24.56 -7.62 4.76
N SER A 309 23.75 -7.88 3.72
CA SER A 309 22.45 -8.52 3.91
C SER A 309 22.59 -10.02 4.19
N GLY A 310 21.62 -10.55 4.93
CA GLY A 310 21.32 -11.96 5.12
C GLY A 310 19.83 -12.20 4.90
N ALA A 311 19.46 -13.45 4.64
CA ALA A 311 18.06 -13.86 4.47
C ALA A 311 17.41 -14.22 5.82
N CYS A 312 17.52 -13.35 6.83
CA CYS A 312 17.10 -13.65 8.20
C CYS A 312 15.58 -13.64 8.39
N ASN A 313 14.89 -12.62 7.86
CA ASN A 313 13.43 -12.58 7.84
C ASN A 313 12.90 -11.82 6.62
N LEU A 314 12.54 -12.56 5.57
CA LEU A 314 11.93 -12.02 4.34
C LEU A 314 10.42 -11.82 4.54
N GLN A 315 10.04 -10.64 5.03
CA GLN A 315 8.66 -10.34 5.44
C GLN A 315 7.73 -10.02 4.27
N TRP A 316 8.21 -9.20 3.33
CA TRP A 316 7.50 -8.78 2.11
C TRP A 316 8.52 -8.67 0.95
N PRO A 317 9.13 -9.78 0.50
CA PRO A 317 10.33 -9.75 -0.34
C PRO A 317 10.10 -9.33 -1.80
N THR A 318 8.85 -9.30 -2.26
CA THR A 318 8.49 -8.91 -3.62
C THR A 318 7.12 -8.26 -3.61
N GLY A 319 6.77 -7.55 -4.69
CA GLY A 319 5.47 -6.88 -4.75
C GLY A 319 4.30 -7.85 -4.52
N ARG A 320 3.25 -7.37 -3.86
CA ARG A 320 2.11 -8.15 -3.39
C ARG A 320 2.53 -9.31 -2.46
N GLY A 321 3.66 -9.15 -1.75
CA GLY A 321 4.12 -9.97 -0.62
C GLY A 321 4.80 -11.28 -0.98
N ASN A 322 4.41 -11.95 -2.06
CA ASN A 322 4.94 -13.26 -2.44
C ASN A 322 4.94 -13.47 -3.97
N LEU A 323 5.55 -14.58 -4.42
CA LEU A 323 5.71 -14.88 -5.84
C LEU A 323 4.36 -15.08 -6.56
N GLU A 324 3.36 -15.57 -5.85
CA GLU A 324 1.98 -15.72 -6.33
C GLU A 324 1.22 -14.39 -6.38
N ARG A 325 1.80 -13.32 -5.84
CA ARG A 325 1.23 -11.96 -5.79
C ARG A 325 -0.13 -11.90 -5.09
N THR A 326 -0.32 -12.71 -4.06
CA THR A 326 -1.61 -12.84 -3.38
C THR A 326 -1.96 -11.66 -2.50
N GLY A 327 -1.00 -10.78 -2.16
CA GLY A 327 -1.23 -9.71 -1.20
C GLY A 327 -1.62 -10.26 0.16
N SER A 328 -0.97 -11.34 0.61
CA SER A 328 -1.29 -11.96 1.91
C SER A 328 -0.05 -12.42 2.68
N ARG A 329 -0.20 -12.45 4.00
CA ARG A 329 0.77 -12.97 4.97
C ARG A 329 0.02 -13.66 6.13
#